data_AF-A0A5B7UKE6-F1
#
_entry.id   AF-A0A5B7UKE6-F1
#
_cell.length_a   1.000
_cell.length_b   1.000
_cell.length_c   1.000
_cell.angle_alpha   90.00
_cell.angle_beta   90.00
_cell.angle_gamma   90.00
#
_symmetry.space_group_name_H-M   'P 1'
#
loop_
_entity.id
_entity.type
_entity.pdbx_description
1 polymer ?
#
loop_
_entity_poly.entity_id
_entity_poly.type
_entity_poly.pdbx_seq_one_letter_code
_entity_poly.pdbx_strand_id
1 'polypeptide(L)'
;MTTAYSRPAADTATPSATGADTGLCRVLVRYYDELAATLDHTRRSSRTDAFSPGWDLPPLSPALEVFLAPAAISAPELGTYGDTRLTLLNLMHNPDTRTTKTLASLMIVARAVAHIQRTGEAVMIITPSSANKATALRDAVRRAHETALAGPEQLRIVCVLPVGSCHKVWRSPLTDDEALRARNPLAVRDTTGADEVKKLARAVADQEADAVFARHGVRLWHTLDLDNYIVADTARALFERDRLPSVPRVHAHAVSSAFGLLGHFYGQQRLTGRAWPDTGARYFLVQHLDTADMVASYHRGAFDYRPAWQYEDGVYTQDADPRFPQRAFAPDERLDPTFYTRAPVTSTRMNEIIRHQGGGGIVVSLAECLDRYPYLRRLLAAVDVELPADPRQLREWSLVMALTGVLNALDRGLLDGPEVLVHGSGSYHAGHYRPPESHQVRPVTGYEDLRDLVHAAASG
;
A
#
# COMPACT_ATOMS: atom_id res chain seq x y z
N MET A 1 11.44 28.56 35.89
CA MET A 1 12.50 27.58 36.21
C MET A 1 12.59 26.61 35.05
N THR A 2 13.67 26.73 34.29
CA THR A 2 13.99 26.02 33.05
C THR A 2 14.53 24.62 33.37
N THR A 3 13.79 23.57 33.03
CA THR A 3 14.28 22.18 33.10
C THR A 3 14.96 21.81 31.79
N ALA A 4 16.28 21.65 31.86
CA ALA A 4 17.14 21.23 30.76
C ALA A 4 16.95 19.74 30.45
N TYR A 5 16.74 19.41 29.18
CA TYR A 5 16.79 18.05 28.66
C TYR A 5 18.26 17.62 28.48
N SER A 6 18.72 16.65 29.25
CA SER A 6 20.03 16.00 29.06
C SER A 6 19.96 14.94 27.95
N ARG A 7 20.87 15.04 26.99
CA ARG A 7 21.14 14.02 25.95
C ARG A 7 21.75 12.76 26.57
N PRO A 8 21.34 11.54 26.17
CA PRO A 8 22.16 10.35 26.37
C PRO A 8 23.28 10.30 25.30
N ALA A 9 24.47 9.88 25.74
CA ALA A 9 25.65 9.70 24.91
C ALA A 9 25.48 8.55 23.92
N ALA A 10 26.03 8.72 22.72
CA ALA A 10 26.12 7.69 21.70
C ALA A 10 27.32 6.78 22.03
N ASP A 11 27.04 5.59 22.57
CA ASP A 11 28.08 4.57 22.75
C ASP A 11 28.32 3.82 21.44
N THR A 12 29.61 3.67 21.16
CA THR A 12 30.22 3.09 19.97
C THR A 12 29.91 1.60 19.81
N ALA A 13 29.40 1.24 18.62
CA ALA A 13 29.08 -0.12 18.23
C ALA A 13 30.33 -1.01 18.16
N THR A 14 30.22 -2.20 18.75
CA THR A 14 31.15 -3.33 18.54
C THR A 14 30.50 -4.28 17.51
N PRO A 15 31.18 -4.71 16.45
CA PRO A 15 30.58 -5.54 15.40
C PRO A 15 30.71 -7.04 15.71
N SER A 16 29.63 -7.82 15.57
CA SER A 16 29.63 -9.21 15.06
C SER A 16 28.31 -9.96 15.35
N ALA A 17 27.64 -10.45 14.29
CA ALA A 17 27.46 -11.89 14.02
C ALA A 17 26.65 -12.13 12.72
N THR A 18 27.26 -12.85 11.76
CA THR A 18 26.70 -13.49 10.55
C THR A 18 25.88 -12.60 9.59
N GLY A 19 26.52 -12.17 8.50
CA GLY A 19 25.98 -11.21 7.53
C GLY A 19 24.75 -11.71 6.77
N ALA A 20 23.57 -11.32 7.24
CA ALA A 20 22.37 -11.29 6.43
C ALA A 20 22.49 -10.14 5.41
N ASP A 21 22.34 -10.43 4.11
CA ASP A 21 22.29 -9.41 3.06
C ASP A 21 20.93 -8.68 3.12
N THR A 22 20.82 -7.66 3.97
CA THR A 22 19.65 -6.79 4.08
C THR A 22 19.55 -5.78 2.92
N GLY A 23 20.45 -5.88 1.94
CA GLY A 23 20.52 -5.04 0.77
C GLY A 23 19.31 -5.16 -0.16
N LEU A 24 19.36 -4.36 -1.23
CA LEU A 24 18.29 -4.27 -2.22
C LEU A 24 18.05 -5.62 -2.91
N CYS A 25 16.86 -6.19 -2.74
CA CYS A 25 16.43 -7.44 -3.36
C CYS A 25 15.26 -7.18 -4.33
N ARG A 26 15.41 -7.53 -5.62
CA ARG A 26 14.31 -7.49 -6.60
C ARG A 26 13.40 -8.70 -6.39
N VAL A 27 12.49 -8.59 -5.43
CA VAL A 27 11.78 -9.75 -4.85
C VAL A 27 10.89 -10.49 -5.85
N LEU A 28 10.27 -9.80 -6.81
CA LEU A 28 9.43 -10.49 -7.80
C LEU A 28 10.26 -11.30 -8.80
N VAL A 29 11.51 -10.88 -9.08
CA VAL A 29 12.44 -11.64 -9.93
C VAL A 29 13.08 -12.77 -9.13
N ARG A 30 13.56 -12.47 -7.91
CA ARG A 30 14.27 -13.43 -7.06
C ARG A 30 13.37 -14.60 -6.65
N TYR A 31 12.11 -14.34 -6.35
CA TYR A 31 11.16 -15.34 -5.86
C TYR A 31 10.11 -15.72 -6.90
N TYR A 32 10.44 -15.58 -8.18
CA TYR A 32 9.48 -15.73 -9.28
C TYR A 32 8.71 -17.06 -9.22
N ASP A 33 9.44 -18.17 -9.09
CA ASP A 33 8.85 -19.51 -9.09
C ASP A 33 8.00 -19.77 -7.84
N GLU A 34 8.43 -19.31 -6.67
CA GLU A 34 7.68 -19.45 -5.41
C GLU A 34 6.37 -18.63 -5.44
N LEU A 35 6.42 -17.43 -6.03
CA LEU A 35 5.25 -16.58 -6.22
C LEU A 35 4.29 -17.16 -7.26
N ALA A 36 4.82 -17.71 -8.37
CA ALA A 36 4.02 -18.41 -9.37
C ALA A 36 3.31 -19.64 -8.77
N ALA A 37 4.01 -20.45 -7.97
CA ALA A 37 3.41 -21.57 -7.25
C ALA A 37 2.34 -21.13 -6.24
N THR A 38 2.52 -19.94 -5.64
CA THR A 38 1.53 -19.34 -4.74
C THR A 38 0.28 -18.91 -5.50
N LEU A 39 0.42 -18.31 -6.70
CA LEU A 39 -0.72 -17.97 -7.56
C LEU A 39 -1.52 -19.21 -8.01
N ASP A 40 -0.85 -20.31 -8.38
CA ASP A 40 -1.55 -21.54 -8.78
C ASP A 40 -2.36 -22.15 -7.62
N HIS A 41 -1.90 -21.99 -6.38
CA HIS A 41 -2.68 -22.42 -5.23
C HIS A 41 -3.94 -21.58 -5.05
N THR A 42 -3.81 -20.25 -5.16
CA THR A 42 -4.94 -19.30 -5.05
C THR A 42 -5.98 -19.48 -6.15
N ARG A 43 -5.55 -19.89 -7.35
CA ARG A 43 -6.44 -20.29 -8.45
C ARG A 43 -7.50 -21.31 -8.02
N ARG A 44 -7.15 -22.24 -7.13
CA ARG A 44 -8.03 -23.35 -6.71
C ARG A 44 -9.11 -22.90 -5.72
N SER A 45 -8.93 -21.75 -5.08
CA SER A 45 -9.88 -21.16 -4.12
C SER A 45 -10.74 -20.03 -4.72
N SER A 46 -10.31 -19.43 -5.83
CA SER A 46 -11.02 -18.30 -6.45
C SER A 46 -12.23 -18.78 -7.27
N ARG A 47 -13.38 -18.15 -7.05
CA ARG A 47 -14.60 -18.30 -7.88
C ARG A 47 -15.08 -16.91 -8.26
N THR A 48 -14.87 -16.51 -9.52
CA THR A 48 -15.42 -15.26 -10.04
C THR A 48 -16.23 -15.55 -11.29
N ASP A 49 -17.48 -15.07 -11.33
CA ASP A 49 -18.33 -15.17 -12.52
C ASP A 49 -17.96 -14.13 -13.59
N ALA A 50 -17.23 -13.06 -13.20
CA ALA A 50 -16.73 -12.02 -14.08
C ALA A 50 -15.37 -12.40 -14.72
N PHE A 51 -15.02 -11.73 -15.83
CA PHE A 51 -13.74 -11.91 -16.51
C PHE A 51 -12.54 -11.70 -15.56
N SER A 52 -11.57 -12.60 -15.67
CA SER A 52 -10.26 -12.55 -15.03
C SER A 52 -9.22 -13.14 -15.98
N PRO A 53 -8.01 -12.57 -16.12
CA PRO A 53 -6.98 -13.05 -17.06
C PRO A 53 -6.37 -14.43 -16.68
N GLY A 54 -6.93 -15.10 -15.68
CA GLY A 54 -6.34 -16.29 -15.06
C GLY A 54 -5.24 -15.93 -14.07
N TRP A 55 -4.59 -16.95 -13.50
CA TRP A 55 -3.59 -16.82 -12.43
C TRP A 55 -2.16 -17.09 -12.90
N ASP A 56 -1.98 -17.33 -14.20
CA ASP A 56 -0.69 -17.63 -14.80
C ASP A 56 0.16 -16.36 -14.95
N LEU A 57 1.47 -16.53 -14.95
CA LEU A 57 2.44 -15.48 -15.27
C LEU A 57 3.19 -15.82 -16.55
N PRO A 58 3.72 -14.83 -17.29
CA PRO A 58 4.59 -15.09 -18.43
C PRO A 58 5.85 -15.87 -18.01
N PRO A 59 6.54 -16.59 -18.88
CA PRO A 59 7.87 -17.10 -18.53
C PRO A 59 8.83 -15.96 -18.18
N LEU A 60 9.73 -16.18 -17.21
CA LEU A 60 10.73 -15.18 -16.85
C LEU A 60 11.70 -14.96 -18.01
N SER A 61 11.56 -13.83 -18.67
CA SER A 61 12.38 -13.39 -19.80
C SER A 61 13.13 -12.10 -19.44
N PRO A 62 14.18 -11.71 -20.19
CA PRO A 62 14.88 -10.45 -19.94
C PRO A 62 13.95 -9.22 -19.92
N ALA A 63 12.93 -9.18 -20.80
CA ALA A 63 11.93 -8.12 -20.81
C ALA A 63 11.07 -8.13 -19.53
N LEU A 64 10.68 -9.32 -19.05
CA LEU A 64 9.93 -9.45 -17.80
C LEU A 64 10.78 -9.06 -16.57
N GLU A 65 12.07 -9.38 -16.56
CA GLU A 65 12.97 -8.96 -15.48
C GLU A 65 13.08 -7.43 -15.42
N VAL A 66 13.21 -6.76 -16.56
CA VAL A 66 13.22 -5.28 -16.62
C VAL A 66 11.87 -4.73 -16.16
N PHE A 67 10.75 -5.32 -16.58
CA PHE A 67 9.41 -4.93 -16.13
C PHE A 67 9.26 -5.03 -14.61
N LEU A 68 9.67 -6.16 -14.01
CA LEU A 68 9.56 -6.44 -12.57
C LEU A 68 10.61 -5.74 -11.70
N ALA A 69 11.68 -5.19 -12.30
CA ALA A 69 12.82 -4.62 -11.58
C ALA A 69 12.48 -3.63 -10.44
N PRO A 70 11.45 -2.76 -10.53
CA PRO A 70 11.13 -1.82 -9.45
C PRO A 70 10.49 -2.47 -8.22
N ALA A 71 10.08 -3.73 -8.29
CA ALA A 71 9.62 -4.47 -7.13
C ALA A 71 10.82 -4.91 -6.28
N ALA A 72 11.43 -3.95 -5.62
CA ALA A 72 12.55 -4.18 -4.74
C ALA A 72 12.18 -3.93 -3.27
N ILE A 73 12.82 -4.71 -2.39
CA ILE A 73 12.72 -4.59 -0.93
C ILE A 73 14.13 -4.48 -0.38
N SER A 74 14.32 -3.65 0.65
CA SER A 74 15.49 -3.69 1.53
C SER A 74 15.06 -3.60 2.98
N ALA A 75 15.97 -3.92 3.90
CA ALA A 75 15.69 -3.84 5.33
C ALA A 75 16.81 -3.13 6.12
N PRO A 76 17.08 -1.84 5.85
CA PRO A 76 18.10 -1.11 6.59
C PRO A 76 17.69 -0.93 8.06
N GLU A 77 18.67 -1.04 8.96
CA GLU A 77 18.49 -0.76 10.38
C GLU A 77 18.35 0.76 10.61
N LEU A 78 17.36 1.16 11.40
CA LEU A 78 17.14 2.56 11.80
C LEU A 78 17.86 2.90 13.12
N GLY A 79 18.32 1.89 13.84
CA GLY A 79 18.97 1.99 15.15
C GLY A 79 18.08 1.46 16.27
N THR A 80 18.32 1.92 17.49
CA THR A 80 17.60 1.45 18.68
C THR A 80 16.80 2.61 19.30
N TYR A 81 15.60 2.32 19.79
CA TYR A 81 14.79 3.22 20.61
C TYR A 81 14.46 2.54 21.95
N GLY A 82 15.03 3.06 23.04
CA GLY A 82 15.05 2.34 24.32
C GLY A 82 15.84 1.05 24.18
N ASP A 83 15.23 -0.08 24.52
CA ASP A 83 15.80 -1.43 24.36
C ASP A 83 15.33 -2.13 23.08
N THR A 84 14.58 -1.44 22.21
CA THR A 84 13.97 -2.02 21.02
C THR A 84 14.73 -1.64 19.75
N ARG A 85 15.18 -2.64 18.99
CA ARG A 85 15.78 -2.41 17.67
C ARG A 85 14.70 -2.07 16.64
N LEU A 86 14.95 -1.06 15.83
CA LEU A 86 14.07 -0.62 14.75
C LEU A 86 14.71 -0.93 13.41
N THR A 87 13.98 -1.64 12.55
CA THR A 87 14.38 -1.96 11.18
C THR A 87 13.31 -1.45 10.22
N LEU A 88 13.69 -0.80 9.13
CA LEU A 88 12.75 -0.36 8.10
C LEU A 88 12.65 -1.42 7.01
N LEU A 89 11.51 -2.08 6.86
CA LEU A 89 11.20 -2.83 5.64
C LEU A 89 10.82 -1.83 4.55
N ASN A 90 11.80 -1.40 3.74
CA ASN A 90 11.59 -0.40 2.70
C ASN A 90 10.97 -1.05 1.46
N LEU A 91 9.69 -0.72 1.20
CA LEU A 91 8.89 -1.23 0.07
C LEU A 91 8.68 -0.15 -1.01
N MET A 92 9.45 0.94 -0.97
CA MET A 92 9.21 2.17 -1.73
C MET A 92 10.25 2.42 -2.82
N HIS A 93 11.03 1.40 -3.19
CA HIS A 93 12.18 1.53 -4.10
C HIS A 93 11.83 1.93 -5.53
N ASN A 94 10.56 1.79 -5.95
CA ASN A 94 10.15 2.28 -7.26
C ASN A 94 10.11 3.82 -7.27
N PRO A 95 11.02 4.49 -7.99
CA PRO A 95 11.12 5.95 -7.97
C PRO A 95 9.89 6.63 -8.58
N ASP A 96 9.16 5.94 -9.46
CA ASP A 96 8.02 6.48 -10.21
C ASP A 96 6.70 6.41 -9.42
N THR A 97 6.72 5.82 -8.22
CA THR A 97 5.49 5.60 -7.44
C THR A 97 5.69 5.70 -5.92
N ARG A 98 6.88 5.33 -5.42
CA ARG A 98 7.28 5.33 -4.00
C ARG A 98 6.22 4.77 -3.06
N THR A 99 5.62 3.64 -3.43
CA THR A 99 4.56 2.99 -2.66
C THR A 99 4.67 1.47 -2.72
N THR A 100 4.28 0.79 -1.65
CA THR A 100 4.19 -0.68 -1.62
C THR A 100 3.22 -1.26 -2.66
N LYS A 101 2.33 -0.45 -3.24
CA LYS A 101 1.36 -0.91 -4.26
C LYS A 101 2.05 -1.39 -5.54
N THR A 102 3.32 -1.04 -5.76
CA THR A 102 4.12 -1.50 -6.91
C THR A 102 4.11 -3.02 -7.06
N LEU A 103 4.33 -3.78 -5.99
CA LEU A 103 4.44 -5.24 -6.06
C LEU A 103 3.15 -5.86 -6.64
N ALA A 104 2.01 -5.54 -6.03
CA ALA A 104 0.71 -6.05 -6.50
C ALA A 104 0.37 -5.56 -7.90
N SER A 105 0.67 -4.29 -8.22
CA SER A 105 0.39 -3.74 -9.55
C SER A 105 1.17 -4.42 -10.67
N LEU A 106 2.46 -4.70 -10.44
CA LEU A 106 3.28 -5.45 -11.39
C LEU A 106 2.76 -6.87 -11.59
N MET A 107 2.34 -7.54 -10.51
CA MET A 107 1.73 -8.88 -10.60
C MET A 107 0.41 -8.89 -11.36
N ILE A 108 -0.46 -7.91 -11.09
CA ILE A 108 -1.74 -7.74 -11.79
C ILE A 108 -1.50 -7.56 -13.29
N VAL A 109 -0.58 -6.68 -13.68
CA VAL A 109 -0.26 -6.43 -15.09
C VAL A 109 0.43 -7.62 -15.74
N ALA A 110 1.34 -8.32 -15.04
CA ALA A 110 1.97 -9.54 -15.55
C ALA A 110 0.93 -10.62 -15.91
N ARG A 111 -0.12 -10.78 -15.11
CA ARG A 111 -1.23 -11.70 -15.42
C ARG A 111 -2.01 -11.29 -16.66
N ALA A 112 -2.29 -9.99 -16.81
CA ALA A 112 -2.93 -9.48 -18.02
C ALA A 112 -2.06 -9.73 -19.26
N VAL A 113 -0.74 -9.50 -19.16
CA VAL A 113 0.23 -9.83 -20.21
C VAL A 113 0.21 -11.32 -20.54
N ALA A 114 0.20 -12.21 -19.53
CA ALA A 114 0.15 -13.65 -19.76
C ALA A 114 -1.13 -14.05 -20.53
N HIS A 115 -2.27 -13.45 -20.18
CA HIS A 115 -3.53 -13.66 -20.91
C HIS A 115 -3.42 -13.20 -22.36
N ILE A 116 -2.98 -11.96 -22.59
CA ILE A 116 -2.80 -11.38 -23.93
C ILE A 116 -1.91 -12.26 -24.79
N GLN A 117 -0.77 -12.72 -24.26
CA GLN A 117 0.18 -13.55 -24.99
C GLN A 117 -0.40 -14.94 -25.32
N ARG A 118 -1.24 -15.48 -24.43
CA ARG A 118 -1.88 -16.78 -24.62
C ARG A 118 -3.05 -16.75 -25.60
N THR A 119 -3.85 -15.68 -25.58
CA THR A 119 -5.16 -15.64 -26.26
C THR A 119 -5.21 -14.67 -27.43
N GLY A 120 -4.31 -13.68 -27.46
CA GLY A 120 -4.39 -12.54 -28.37
C GLY A 120 -5.45 -11.50 -28.02
N GLU A 121 -6.25 -11.72 -26.96
CA GLU A 121 -7.31 -10.81 -26.56
C GLU A 121 -6.76 -9.61 -25.79
N ALA A 122 -7.15 -8.40 -26.18
CA ALA A 122 -6.77 -7.18 -25.47
C ALA A 122 -7.46 -7.08 -24.09
N VAL A 123 -6.80 -6.47 -23.13
CA VAL A 123 -7.29 -6.29 -21.76
C VAL A 123 -7.33 -4.81 -21.39
N MET A 124 -8.47 -4.36 -20.85
CA MET A 124 -8.60 -3.07 -20.20
C MET A 124 -8.83 -3.26 -18.71
N ILE A 125 -7.91 -2.74 -17.90
CA ILE A 125 -8.08 -2.69 -16.45
C ILE A 125 -9.02 -1.53 -16.10
N ILE A 126 -10.03 -1.78 -15.29
CA ILE A 126 -10.77 -0.73 -14.58
C ILE A 126 -10.48 -0.84 -13.09
N THR A 127 -10.09 0.28 -12.47
CA THR A 127 -9.77 0.29 -11.04
C THR A 127 -10.24 1.56 -10.33
N PRO A 128 -10.99 1.43 -9.22
CA PRO A 128 -11.15 2.52 -8.28
C PRO A 128 -9.86 2.71 -7.46
N SER A 129 -9.54 3.94 -7.07
CA SER A 129 -8.35 4.25 -6.29
C SER A 129 -8.48 5.59 -5.54
N SER A 130 -7.63 5.76 -4.53
CA SER A 130 -7.36 7.02 -3.82
C SER A 130 -5.94 7.50 -4.12
N ALA A 131 -5.55 7.45 -5.39
CA ALA A 131 -4.21 7.66 -5.94
C ALA A 131 -3.23 6.48 -5.93
N ASN A 132 -2.64 6.05 -4.81
CA ASN A 132 -1.45 5.14 -4.84
C ASN A 132 -1.63 3.86 -5.70
N LYS A 133 -2.81 3.22 -5.66
CA LYS A 133 -3.09 2.06 -6.52
C LYS A 133 -3.10 2.45 -8.02
N ALA A 134 -3.76 3.57 -8.35
CA ALA A 134 -3.81 4.10 -9.70
C ALA A 134 -2.42 4.48 -10.22
N THR A 135 -1.62 5.21 -9.44
CA THR A 135 -0.22 5.52 -9.78
C THR A 135 0.57 4.24 -10.07
N ALA A 136 0.53 3.25 -9.16
CA ALA A 136 1.28 2.02 -9.31
C ALA A 136 0.81 1.13 -10.48
N LEU A 137 -0.50 1.04 -10.74
CA LEU A 137 -1.01 0.28 -11.87
C LEU A 137 -0.73 0.96 -13.21
N ARG A 138 -0.85 2.29 -13.28
CA ARG A 138 -0.49 3.06 -14.47
C ARG A 138 0.99 2.95 -14.77
N ASP A 139 1.82 3.02 -13.74
CA ASP A 139 3.25 2.75 -13.87
C ASP A 139 3.51 1.33 -14.43
N ALA A 140 2.87 0.30 -13.88
CA ALA A 140 3.01 -1.06 -14.40
C ALA A 140 2.53 -1.18 -15.87
N VAL A 141 1.39 -0.58 -16.25
CA VAL A 141 0.92 -0.59 -17.66
C VAL A 141 1.94 0.10 -18.58
N ARG A 142 2.43 1.28 -18.20
CA ARG A 142 3.49 2.00 -18.94
C ARG A 142 4.71 1.12 -19.13
N ARG A 143 5.19 0.45 -18.07
CA ARG A 143 6.35 -0.42 -18.13
C ARG A 143 6.13 -1.62 -19.06
N ALA A 144 4.91 -2.18 -19.10
CA ALA A 144 4.58 -3.24 -20.04
C ALA A 144 4.68 -2.76 -21.50
N HIS A 145 4.28 -1.51 -21.78
CA HIS A 145 4.47 -0.88 -23.09
C HIS A 145 5.95 -0.67 -23.41
N GLU A 146 6.73 -0.11 -22.49
CA GLU A 146 8.16 0.19 -22.69
C GLU A 146 9.03 -1.05 -22.87
N THR A 147 8.65 -2.17 -22.22
CA THR A 147 9.34 -3.46 -22.35
C THR A 147 8.80 -4.32 -23.47
N ALA A 148 7.84 -3.81 -24.26
CA ALA A 148 7.16 -4.52 -25.34
C ALA A 148 6.52 -5.86 -24.92
N LEU A 149 6.18 -6.02 -23.63
CA LEU A 149 5.43 -7.17 -23.12
C LEU A 149 3.98 -7.14 -23.60
N ALA A 150 3.41 -5.95 -23.75
CA ALA A 150 2.14 -5.67 -24.41
C ALA A 150 2.17 -4.27 -25.01
N GLY A 151 1.52 -4.05 -26.16
CA GLY A 151 1.39 -2.73 -26.78
C GLY A 151 0.20 -1.91 -26.25
N PRO A 152 0.10 -0.61 -26.58
CA PRO A 152 -1.03 0.25 -26.22
C PRO A 152 -2.39 -0.24 -26.72
N GLU A 153 -2.41 -1.00 -27.81
CA GLU A 153 -3.61 -1.66 -28.33
C GLU A 153 -4.07 -2.84 -27.49
N GLN A 154 -3.13 -3.51 -26.82
CA GLN A 154 -3.37 -4.77 -26.14
C GLN A 154 -3.66 -4.58 -24.66
N LEU A 155 -3.08 -3.56 -24.02
CA LEU A 155 -3.23 -3.33 -22.59
C LEU A 155 -3.49 -1.86 -22.28
N ARG A 156 -4.62 -1.60 -21.61
CA ARG A 156 -5.10 -0.25 -21.27
C ARG A 156 -5.61 -0.18 -19.83
N ILE A 157 -5.74 1.02 -19.28
CA ILE A 157 -6.25 1.22 -17.91
C ILE A 157 -7.13 2.47 -17.74
N VAL A 158 -8.32 2.27 -17.18
CA VAL A 158 -9.22 3.32 -16.67
C VAL A 158 -9.11 3.38 -15.15
N CYS A 159 -8.71 4.53 -14.61
CA CYS A 159 -8.69 4.76 -13.17
C CYS A 159 -9.85 5.66 -12.75
N VAL A 160 -10.58 5.27 -11.72
CA VAL A 160 -11.69 6.06 -11.14
C VAL A 160 -11.28 6.58 -9.77
N LEU A 161 -11.29 7.90 -9.60
CA LEU A 161 -10.70 8.60 -8.46
C LEU A 161 -11.70 9.62 -7.89
N PRO A 162 -11.73 9.84 -6.55
CA PRO A 162 -12.37 11.02 -6.01
C PRO A 162 -11.51 12.25 -6.31
N VAL A 163 -12.14 13.40 -6.57
CA VAL A 163 -11.44 14.66 -6.91
C VAL A 163 -10.38 15.04 -5.87
N GLY A 164 -10.69 14.85 -4.58
CA GLY A 164 -9.77 15.13 -3.48
C GLY A 164 -8.49 14.28 -3.48
N SER A 165 -8.44 13.16 -4.21
CA SER A 165 -7.23 12.33 -4.34
C SER A 165 -6.44 12.57 -5.63
N CYS A 166 -6.96 13.34 -6.58
CA CYS A 166 -6.32 13.50 -7.90
C CYS A 166 -4.92 14.10 -7.80
N HIS A 167 -4.71 15.02 -6.84
CA HIS A 167 -3.42 15.67 -6.61
C HIS A 167 -2.29 14.70 -6.19
N LYS A 168 -2.60 13.47 -5.78
CA LYS A 168 -1.62 12.42 -5.44
C LYS A 168 -1.29 11.49 -6.61
N VAL A 169 -1.99 11.60 -7.75
CA VAL A 169 -1.69 10.79 -8.93
C VAL A 169 -0.45 11.35 -9.63
N TRP A 170 0.42 10.48 -10.14
CA TRP A 170 1.64 10.91 -10.81
C TRP A 170 1.42 10.97 -12.32
N ARG A 171 1.88 12.06 -12.94
CA ARG A 171 1.98 12.15 -14.40
C ARG A 171 2.98 11.14 -14.95
N SER A 172 2.70 10.69 -16.16
CA SER A 172 3.49 9.72 -16.91
C SER A 172 3.13 9.85 -18.39
N PRO A 173 3.82 9.18 -19.32
CA PRO A 173 3.41 9.09 -20.71
C PRO A 173 1.93 8.72 -20.91
N LEU A 174 1.34 7.87 -20.04
CA LEU A 174 -0.10 7.53 -20.10
C LEU A 174 -1.04 8.70 -19.81
N THR A 175 -0.52 9.82 -19.31
CA THR A 175 -1.26 11.05 -19.02
C THR A 175 -0.85 12.17 -19.97
N ASP A 176 0.44 12.26 -20.32
CA ASP A 176 1.01 13.36 -21.08
C ASP A 176 0.80 13.21 -22.59
N ASP A 177 0.97 12.00 -23.12
CA ASP A 177 0.72 11.70 -24.54
C ASP A 177 -0.79 11.66 -24.82
N GLU A 178 -1.24 12.33 -25.88
CA GLU A 178 -2.66 12.47 -26.19
C GLU A 178 -3.34 11.15 -26.56
N ALA A 179 -2.67 10.32 -27.37
CA ALA A 179 -3.22 9.05 -27.81
C ALA A 179 -3.26 8.04 -26.65
N LEU A 180 -2.21 7.97 -25.84
CA LEU A 180 -2.18 7.13 -24.66
C LEU A 180 -3.17 7.62 -23.60
N ARG A 181 -3.32 8.95 -23.41
CA ARG A 181 -4.29 9.52 -22.46
C ARG A 181 -5.73 9.16 -22.85
N ALA A 182 -6.07 9.17 -24.14
CA ALA A 182 -7.40 8.78 -24.61
C ALA A 182 -7.73 7.32 -24.26
N ARG A 183 -6.75 6.42 -24.35
CA ARG A 183 -6.88 4.99 -24.02
C ARG A 183 -6.76 4.68 -22.54
N ASN A 184 -6.11 5.55 -21.78
CA ASN A 184 -5.80 5.35 -20.37
C ASN A 184 -6.34 6.49 -19.49
N PRO A 185 -7.66 6.77 -19.53
CA PRO A 185 -8.21 7.95 -18.90
C PRO A 185 -8.17 7.90 -17.36
N LEU A 186 -8.03 9.08 -16.78
CA LEU A 186 -8.24 9.33 -15.35
C LEU A 186 -9.64 9.90 -15.15
N ALA A 187 -10.59 9.05 -14.78
CA ALA A 187 -11.95 9.44 -14.43
C ALA A 187 -11.98 10.02 -13.01
N VAL A 188 -12.51 11.22 -12.85
CA VAL A 188 -12.55 11.94 -11.57
C VAL A 188 -14.00 12.25 -11.21
N ARG A 189 -14.43 11.79 -10.04
CA ARG A 189 -15.76 12.07 -9.48
C ARG A 189 -15.62 13.05 -8.33
N ASP A 190 -16.44 14.09 -8.33
CA ASP A 190 -16.64 14.90 -7.14
C ASP A 190 -17.57 14.15 -6.18
N THR A 191 -17.02 13.68 -5.07
CA THR A 191 -17.76 12.89 -4.08
C THR A 191 -17.13 13.06 -2.70
N THR A 192 -17.99 13.10 -1.70
CA THR A 192 -17.60 13.10 -0.28
C THR A 192 -17.25 11.70 0.21
N GLY A 193 -17.73 10.64 -0.46
CA GLY A 193 -17.53 9.25 -0.10
C GLY A 193 -16.61 8.52 -1.07
N ALA A 194 -15.38 8.19 -0.65
CA ALA A 194 -14.45 7.42 -1.48
C ALA A 194 -14.91 5.97 -1.78
N ASP A 195 -15.97 5.47 -1.12
CA ASP A 195 -16.63 4.22 -1.46
C ASP A 195 -17.48 4.31 -2.74
N GLU A 196 -17.95 5.51 -3.11
CA GLU A 196 -18.77 5.70 -4.31
C GLU A 196 -18.01 5.36 -5.58
N VAL A 197 -16.73 5.73 -5.67
CA VAL A 197 -15.91 5.39 -6.84
C VAL A 197 -15.69 3.88 -6.97
N LYS A 198 -15.67 3.13 -5.85
CA LYS A 198 -15.58 1.66 -5.86
C LYS A 198 -16.86 1.05 -6.42
N LYS A 199 -18.02 1.49 -5.92
CA LYS A 199 -19.34 1.05 -6.40
C LYS A 199 -19.52 1.36 -7.89
N LEU A 200 -19.14 2.56 -8.31
CA LEU A 200 -19.26 3.01 -9.69
C LEU A 200 -18.39 2.19 -10.65
N ALA A 201 -17.11 2.01 -10.34
CA ALA A 201 -16.20 1.20 -11.16
C ALA A 201 -16.64 -0.27 -11.24
N ARG A 202 -17.12 -0.82 -10.12
CA ARG A 202 -17.67 -2.18 -10.08
C ARG A 202 -18.92 -2.32 -10.95
N ALA A 203 -19.86 -1.38 -10.85
CA ALA A 203 -21.10 -1.41 -11.61
C ALA A 203 -20.85 -1.42 -13.12
N VAL A 204 -19.95 -0.55 -13.61
CA VAL A 204 -19.58 -0.53 -15.05
C VAL A 204 -18.90 -1.83 -15.46
N ALA A 205 -18.00 -2.37 -14.64
CA ALA A 205 -17.35 -3.65 -14.96
C ALA A 205 -18.35 -4.81 -15.05
N ASP A 206 -19.30 -4.90 -14.10
CA ASP A 206 -20.27 -6.01 -14.06
C ASP A 206 -21.29 -5.93 -15.20
N GLN A 207 -21.69 -4.72 -15.60
CA GLN A 207 -22.78 -4.52 -16.57
C GLN A 207 -22.30 -4.35 -18.02
N GLU A 208 -21.07 -3.84 -18.24
CA GLU A 208 -20.60 -3.46 -19.58
C GLU A 208 -19.51 -4.37 -20.13
N ALA A 209 -18.95 -5.30 -19.35
CA ALA A 209 -17.84 -6.13 -19.80
C ALA A 209 -18.14 -6.90 -21.10
N ASP A 210 -19.32 -7.51 -21.20
CA ASP A 210 -19.74 -8.26 -22.39
C ASP A 210 -19.97 -7.33 -23.59
N ALA A 211 -20.57 -6.16 -23.36
CA ALA A 211 -20.82 -5.16 -24.40
C ALA A 211 -19.51 -4.55 -24.95
N VAL A 212 -18.56 -4.25 -24.06
CA VAL A 212 -17.21 -3.78 -24.44
C VAL A 212 -16.48 -4.84 -25.25
N PHE A 213 -16.54 -6.11 -24.84
CA PHE A 213 -15.90 -7.20 -25.59
C PHE A 213 -16.56 -7.42 -26.96
N ALA A 214 -17.89 -7.51 -27.01
CA ALA A 214 -18.63 -7.74 -28.25
C ALA A 214 -18.41 -6.62 -29.29
N ARG A 215 -18.29 -5.36 -28.83
CA ARG A 215 -18.15 -4.20 -29.72
C ARG A 215 -16.71 -3.91 -30.12
N HIS A 216 -15.76 -4.09 -29.20
CA HIS A 216 -14.39 -3.58 -29.35
C HIS A 216 -13.32 -4.67 -29.27
N GLY A 217 -13.67 -5.91 -28.93
CA GLY A 217 -12.71 -7.01 -28.77
C GLY A 217 -11.82 -6.87 -27.53
N VAL A 218 -12.21 -6.04 -26.56
CA VAL A 218 -11.42 -5.75 -25.34
C VAL A 218 -12.09 -6.38 -24.12
N ARG A 219 -11.32 -7.16 -23.35
CA ARG A 219 -11.76 -7.74 -22.07
C ARG A 219 -11.65 -6.69 -20.96
N LEU A 220 -12.78 -6.29 -20.39
CA LEU A 220 -12.82 -5.39 -19.24
C LEU A 220 -12.57 -6.16 -17.94
N TRP A 221 -11.56 -5.76 -17.17
CA TRP A 221 -11.16 -6.44 -15.94
C TRP A 221 -11.16 -5.51 -14.73
N HIS A 222 -12.00 -5.83 -13.73
CA HIS A 222 -12.04 -5.14 -12.45
C HIS A 222 -11.06 -5.76 -11.44
N THR A 223 -9.99 -5.04 -11.12
CA THR A 223 -8.81 -5.57 -10.40
C THR A 223 -8.92 -5.55 -8.87
N LEU A 224 -10.12 -5.51 -8.29
CA LEU A 224 -10.32 -5.46 -6.83
C LEU A 224 -10.29 -6.83 -6.13
N ASP A 225 -9.85 -7.89 -6.81
CA ASP A 225 -9.67 -9.19 -6.16
C ASP A 225 -8.60 -9.11 -5.06
N LEU A 226 -8.99 -9.54 -3.85
CA LEU A 226 -8.16 -9.62 -2.65
C LEU A 226 -6.90 -10.44 -2.90
N ASP A 227 -7.07 -11.53 -3.62
CA ASP A 227 -6.05 -12.54 -3.86
C ASP A 227 -4.85 -11.95 -4.64
N ASN A 228 -5.07 -10.91 -5.45
CA ASN A 228 -4.02 -10.18 -6.14
C ASN A 228 -2.99 -9.57 -5.19
N TYR A 229 -3.44 -9.11 -4.03
CA TYR A 229 -2.60 -8.43 -3.04
C TYR A 229 -1.91 -9.42 -2.13
N ILE A 230 -2.64 -10.44 -1.67
CA ILE A 230 -2.10 -11.46 -0.74
C ILE A 230 -0.88 -12.16 -1.36
N VAL A 231 -0.96 -12.53 -2.64
CA VAL A 231 0.15 -13.22 -3.30
C VAL A 231 1.36 -12.31 -3.51
N ALA A 232 1.15 -11.05 -3.92
CA ALA A 232 2.26 -10.11 -4.06
C ALA A 232 2.93 -9.79 -2.72
N ASP A 233 2.15 -9.69 -1.64
CA ASP A 233 2.66 -9.41 -0.30
C ASP A 233 3.30 -10.64 0.38
N THR A 234 3.13 -11.85 -0.17
CA THR A 234 3.91 -13.05 0.23
C THR A 234 5.41 -12.83 0.01
N ALA A 235 5.81 -12.01 -0.95
CA ALA A 235 7.20 -11.65 -1.19
C ALA A 235 7.90 -11.05 0.05
N ARG A 236 7.14 -10.44 0.98
CA ARG A 236 7.68 -9.93 2.24
C ARG A 236 8.15 -11.06 3.16
N ALA A 237 7.39 -12.15 3.22
CA ALA A 237 7.73 -13.33 4.03
C ALA A 237 8.94 -14.07 3.45
N LEU A 238 8.99 -14.19 2.11
CA LEU A 238 10.13 -14.76 1.40
C LEU A 238 11.40 -13.93 1.61
N PHE A 239 11.29 -12.60 1.52
CA PHE A 239 12.38 -11.70 1.83
C PHE A 239 12.86 -11.86 3.27
N GLU A 240 11.95 -11.88 4.24
CA GLU A 240 12.29 -12.06 5.64
C GLU A 240 13.01 -13.39 5.91
N ARG A 241 12.49 -14.50 5.38
CA ARG A 241 13.11 -15.84 5.49
C ARG A 241 14.57 -15.84 5.06
N ASP A 242 14.86 -15.18 3.94
CA ASP A 242 16.18 -15.27 3.29
C ASP A 242 17.15 -14.17 3.71
N ARG A 243 16.64 -13.01 4.16
CA ARG A 243 17.44 -11.79 4.34
C ARG A 243 17.44 -11.24 5.75
N LEU A 244 16.60 -11.75 6.66
CA LEU A 244 16.54 -11.27 8.04
C LEU A 244 16.88 -12.38 9.03
N PRO A 245 17.46 -12.04 10.21
CA PRO A 245 17.73 -13.02 11.25
C PRO A 245 16.42 -13.65 11.76
N SER A 246 16.44 -14.90 12.20
CA SER A 246 15.27 -15.53 12.80
C SER A 246 15.15 -15.13 14.28
N VAL A 247 14.53 -13.97 14.53
CA VAL A 247 14.26 -13.45 15.88
C VAL A 247 12.78 -13.09 16.01
N PRO A 248 12.18 -13.20 17.21
CA PRO A 248 10.84 -12.69 17.45
C PRO A 248 10.75 -11.21 17.10
N ARG A 249 9.76 -10.81 16.30
CA ARG A 249 9.62 -9.43 15.83
C ARG A 249 8.18 -8.98 15.73
N VAL A 250 7.98 -7.68 15.89
CA VAL A 250 6.70 -7.02 15.64
C VAL A 250 6.74 -6.35 14.27
N HIS A 251 5.78 -6.69 13.41
CA HIS A 251 5.53 -6.05 12.13
C HIS A 251 4.58 -4.87 12.32
N ALA A 252 5.11 -3.66 12.28
CA ALA A 252 4.32 -2.45 12.40
C ALA A 252 4.04 -1.84 11.03
N HIS A 253 2.77 -1.55 10.73
CA HIS A 253 2.39 -1.00 9.42
C HIS A 253 1.26 0.03 9.57
N ALA A 254 1.39 1.17 8.89
CA ALA A 254 0.28 2.09 8.66
C ALA A 254 -0.71 1.48 7.67
N VAL A 255 -1.95 1.23 8.12
CA VAL A 255 -2.92 0.41 7.37
C VAL A 255 -4.27 1.09 7.14
N SER A 256 -4.80 0.91 5.93
CA SER A 256 -6.23 1.16 5.62
C SER A 256 -7.04 -0.15 5.65
N SER A 257 -6.42 -1.26 5.24
CA SER A 257 -7.06 -2.58 5.22
C SER A 257 -6.07 -3.71 5.49
N ALA A 258 -4.87 -3.41 6.00
CA ALA A 258 -3.87 -4.38 6.42
C ALA A 258 -3.51 -5.52 5.44
N PHE A 259 -3.75 -5.37 4.13
CA PHE A 259 -3.39 -6.40 3.13
C PHE A 259 -1.92 -6.79 3.18
N GLY A 260 -1.04 -5.82 3.43
CA GLY A 260 0.39 -6.07 3.54
C GLY A 260 0.80 -6.96 4.71
N LEU A 261 0.07 -6.91 5.82
CA LEU A 261 0.30 -7.79 6.98
C LEU A 261 -0.37 -9.15 6.78
N LEU A 262 -1.57 -9.15 6.19
CA LEU A 262 -2.29 -10.38 5.86
C LEU A 262 -1.53 -11.23 4.83
N GLY A 263 -0.99 -10.60 3.79
CA GLY A 263 -0.15 -11.26 2.79
C GLY A 263 1.19 -11.75 3.37
N HIS A 264 1.76 -11.01 4.33
CA HIS A 264 2.92 -11.50 5.09
C HIS A 264 2.57 -12.78 5.86
N PHE A 265 1.49 -12.77 6.65
CA PHE A 265 1.01 -13.94 7.40
C PHE A 265 0.74 -15.13 6.48
N TYR A 266 0.05 -14.91 5.37
CA TYR A 266 -0.21 -15.95 4.38
C TYR A 266 1.09 -16.53 3.80
N GLY A 267 2.06 -15.67 3.47
CA GLY A 267 3.39 -16.12 3.07
C GLY A 267 4.07 -17.02 4.10
N GLN A 268 3.95 -16.68 5.39
CA GLN A 268 4.44 -17.54 6.48
C GLN A 268 3.69 -18.89 6.55
N GLN A 269 2.38 -18.93 6.31
CA GLN A 269 1.62 -20.19 6.21
C GLN A 269 2.14 -21.07 5.07
N ARG A 270 2.44 -20.46 3.92
CA ARG A 270 3.00 -21.17 2.76
C ARG A 270 4.40 -21.72 3.04
N LEU A 271 5.26 -20.90 3.65
CA LEU A 271 6.62 -21.29 4.00
C LEU A 271 6.69 -22.42 5.03
N THR A 272 5.81 -22.40 6.02
CA THR A 272 5.82 -23.36 7.12
C THR A 272 4.92 -24.58 6.89
N GLY A 273 4.01 -24.51 5.91
CA GLY A 273 2.95 -25.51 5.71
C GLY A 273 1.92 -25.56 6.84
N ARG A 274 1.92 -24.58 7.76
CA ARG A 274 1.03 -24.53 8.94
C ARG A 274 -0.04 -23.46 8.78
N ALA A 275 -1.26 -23.77 9.23
CA ALA A 275 -2.34 -22.78 9.32
C ALA A 275 -2.00 -21.64 10.30
N TRP A 276 -1.22 -21.93 11.33
CA TRP A 276 -0.70 -20.97 12.30
C TRP A 276 0.82 -21.09 12.35
N PRO A 277 1.55 -20.20 11.65
CA PRO A 277 3.00 -20.21 11.66
C PRO A 277 3.53 -19.87 13.05
N ASP A 278 4.48 -20.67 13.53
CA ASP A 278 5.16 -20.46 14.82
C ASP A 278 6.50 -19.75 14.57
N THR A 279 6.42 -18.56 13.97
CA THR A 279 7.60 -17.78 13.53
C THR A 279 7.99 -16.69 14.51
N GLY A 280 7.21 -16.50 15.58
CA GLY A 280 7.35 -15.36 16.48
C GLY A 280 6.96 -14.00 15.87
N ALA A 281 6.34 -13.99 14.68
CA ALA A 281 5.85 -12.78 14.04
C ALA A 281 4.58 -12.26 14.74
N ARG A 282 4.61 -10.99 15.16
CA ARG A 282 3.48 -10.28 15.78
C ARG A 282 3.07 -9.11 14.90
N TYR A 283 1.80 -8.68 14.95
CA TYR A 283 1.29 -7.66 14.03
C TYR A 283 0.76 -6.43 14.76
N PHE A 284 1.23 -5.25 14.37
CA PHE A 284 0.88 -3.99 14.99
C PHE A 284 0.31 -3.00 13.97
N LEU A 285 -0.97 -2.66 14.15
CA LEU A 285 -1.70 -1.78 13.25
C LEU A 285 -1.46 -0.31 13.64
N VAL A 286 -1.11 0.53 12.67
CA VAL A 286 -1.08 1.98 12.87
C VAL A 286 -2.15 2.62 11.98
N GLN A 287 -3.05 3.39 12.57
CA GLN A 287 -4.11 4.13 11.86
C GLN A 287 -4.12 5.60 12.26
N HIS A 288 -4.93 6.42 11.60
CA HIS A 288 -5.19 7.81 12.00
C HIS A 288 -6.67 8.00 12.34
N LEU A 289 -7.02 9.16 12.92
CA LEU A 289 -8.33 9.38 13.55
C LEU A 289 -9.55 9.16 12.64
N ASP A 290 -9.54 9.69 11.41
CA ASP A 290 -10.68 9.51 10.48
C ASP A 290 -10.92 8.03 10.11
N THR A 291 -9.87 7.18 10.12
CA THR A 291 -9.97 5.75 9.82
C THR A 291 -9.38 4.85 10.91
N ALA A 292 -9.75 5.12 12.18
CA ALA A 292 -9.31 4.34 13.35
C ALA A 292 -10.01 2.97 13.50
N ASP A 293 -10.67 2.49 12.46
CA ASP A 293 -11.72 1.48 12.51
C ASP A 293 -11.21 0.05 12.79
N MET A 294 -10.03 -0.33 12.30
CA MET A 294 -9.44 -1.64 12.62
C MET A 294 -8.90 -1.68 14.06
N VAL A 295 -8.24 -0.61 14.52
CA VAL A 295 -7.76 -0.50 15.91
C VAL A 295 -8.94 -0.50 16.87
N ALA A 296 -10.00 0.24 16.54
CA ALA A 296 -11.26 0.25 17.28
C ALA A 296 -11.92 -1.15 17.29
N SER A 297 -12.04 -1.79 16.13
CA SER A 297 -12.62 -3.14 16.00
C SER A 297 -11.88 -4.17 16.87
N TYR A 298 -10.54 -4.12 16.86
CA TYR A 298 -9.72 -5.05 17.64
C TYR A 298 -9.91 -4.86 19.16
N HIS A 299 -9.85 -3.63 19.65
CA HIS A 299 -9.83 -3.33 21.09
C HIS A 299 -11.21 -3.09 21.73
N ARG A 300 -12.20 -2.69 20.92
CA ARG A 300 -13.53 -2.28 21.40
C ARG A 300 -14.67 -3.09 20.78
N GLY A 301 -14.38 -3.93 19.79
CA GLY A 301 -15.41 -4.70 19.08
C GLY A 301 -16.33 -3.86 18.20
N ALA A 302 -15.99 -2.59 17.96
CA ALA A 302 -16.77 -1.63 17.18
C ALA A 302 -15.86 -0.81 16.26
N PHE A 303 -16.33 -0.43 15.07
CA PHE A 303 -15.53 0.29 14.07
C PHE A 303 -15.52 1.82 14.26
N ASP A 304 -16.47 2.34 15.02
CA ASP A 304 -16.78 3.76 15.15
C ASP A 304 -16.34 4.36 16.50
N TYR A 305 -15.72 3.59 17.38
CA TYR A 305 -15.23 4.10 18.67
C TYR A 305 -14.31 5.31 18.48
N ARG A 306 -14.52 6.33 19.31
CA ARG A 306 -13.69 7.53 19.44
C ARG A 306 -13.50 7.84 20.93
N PRO A 307 -12.31 8.33 21.34
CA PRO A 307 -12.12 8.78 22.72
C PRO A 307 -12.95 10.03 23.00
N ALA A 308 -13.26 10.26 24.27
CA ALA A 308 -13.81 11.53 24.72
C ALA A 308 -12.68 12.57 24.76
N TRP A 309 -12.88 13.71 24.11
CA TRP A 309 -11.89 14.77 24.02
C TRP A 309 -12.23 15.93 24.95
N GLN A 310 -11.21 16.55 25.52
CA GLN A 310 -11.26 17.87 26.14
C GLN A 310 -10.61 18.88 25.19
N TYR A 311 -11.14 20.09 25.08
CA TYR A 311 -10.60 21.12 24.20
C TYR A 311 -10.06 22.29 25.01
N GLU A 312 -8.74 22.48 24.96
CA GLU A 312 -8.02 23.52 25.69
C GLU A 312 -6.87 24.06 24.81
N ASP A 313 -6.65 25.38 24.84
CA ASP A 313 -5.56 26.07 24.13
C ASP A 313 -5.40 25.70 22.64
N GLY A 314 -6.50 25.47 21.93
CA GLY A 314 -6.49 25.17 20.50
C GLY A 314 -6.14 23.72 20.15
N VAL A 315 -6.11 22.82 21.13
CA VAL A 315 -5.78 21.40 20.97
C VAL A 315 -6.81 20.54 21.68
N TYR A 316 -7.15 19.40 21.08
CA TYR A 316 -7.95 18.37 21.72
C TYR A 316 -7.04 17.40 22.47
N THR A 317 -7.35 17.09 23.73
CA THR A 317 -6.58 16.20 24.59
C THR A 317 -7.42 15.06 25.16
N GLN A 318 -6.78 13.91 25.40
CA GLN A 318 -7.35 12.78 26.14
C GLN A 318 -6.23 11.93 26.75
N ASP A 319 -6.49 11.29 27.88
CA ASP A 319 -5.56 10.39 28.57
C ASP A 319 -6.19 9.02 28.93
N ALA A 320 -7.48 8.83 28.63
CA ALA A 320 -8.25 7.66 29.03
C ALA A 320 -7.89 6.39 28.25
N ASP A 321 -7.47 6.49 26.99
CA ASP A 321 -7.04 5.35 26.19
C ASP A 321 -5.69 5.62 25.50
N PRO A 322 -4.60 4.99 25.96
CA PRO A 322 -3.26 5.22 25.38
C PRO A 322 -3.14 4.74 23.93
N ARG A 323 -4.09 3.96 23.41
CA ARG A 323 -4.11 3.48 22.02
C ARG A 323 -4.60 4.52 21.04
N PHE A 324 -5.26 5.57 21.53
CA PHE A 324 -5.68 6.72 20.74
C PHE A 324 -4.73 7.89 20.97
N PRO A 325 -4.71 8.89 20.08
CA PRO A 325 -3.79 10.01 20.21
C PRO A 325 -4.08 10.75 21.52
N GLN A 326 -3.04 11.18 22.23
CA GLN A 326 -3.22 11.96 23.45
C GLN A 326 -3.53 13.43 23.14
N ARG A 327 -3.17 13.88 21.94
CA ARG A 327 -3.35 15.24 21.44
C ARG A 327 -3.76 15.19 19.97
N ALA A 328 -4.67 16.05 19.54
CA ALA A 328 -5.08 16.21 18.13
C ALA A 328 -5.49 17.65 17.83
N PHE A 329 -5.36 18.10 16.57
CA PHE A 329 -5.87 19.43 16.19
C PHE A 329 -7.37 19.40 15.91
N ALA A 330 -7.89 18.26 15.48
CA ALA A 330 -9.32 18.00 15.36
C ALA A 330 -9.64 16.52 15.64
N PRO A 331 -10.81 16.17 16.22
CA PRO A 331 -11.20 14.78 16.48
C PRO A 331 -11.40 13.93 15.23
N ASP A 332 -11.63 14.56 14.08
CA ASP A 332 -11.94 13.97 12.78
C ASP A 332 -10.85 14.19 11.73
N GLU A 333 -9.63 14.54 12.17
CA GLU A 333 -8.54 14.87 11.25
C GLU A 333 -8.16 13.70 10.31
N ARG A 334 -7.99 14.07 9.04
CA ARG A 334 -7.56 13.19 7.97
C ARG A 334 -6.13 13.55 7.56
N LEU A 335 -5.18 12.70 7.97
CA LEU A 335 -3.76 12.89 7.65
C LEU A 335 -3.48 12.56 6.18
N ASP A 336 -4.11 11.50 5.66
CA ASP A 336 -3.90 11.06 4.28
C ASP A 336 -5.19 10.50 3.67
N PRO A 337 -5.68 11.04 2.53
CA PRO A 337 -6.91 10.60 1.90
C PRO A 337 -6.83 9.19 1.29
N THR A 338 -5.66 8.55 1.30
CA THR A 338 -5.47 7.16 0.86
C THR A 338 -6.05 6.15 1.85
N PHE A 339 -6.29 6.58 3.07
CA PHE A 339 -6.96 5.81 4.10
C PHE A 339 -8.43 6.21 4.11
N TYR A 340 -9.28 5.37 3.50
CA TYR A 340 -10.69 5.71 3.30
C TYR A 340 -11.64 4.50 3.46
N THR A 341 -11.10 3.34 3.83
CA THR A 341 -11.93 2.15 4.08
C THR A 341 -12.53 2.27 5.47
N ARG A 342 -13.82 1.95 5.59
CA ARG A 342 -14.53 1.78 6.86
C ARG A 342 -14.99 0.33 6.95
N ALA A 343 -14.67 -0.35 8.03
CA ALA A 343 -14.90 -1.78 8.23
C ALA A 343 -14.28 -2.66 7.10
N PRO A 344 -12.95 -2.66 6.93
CA PRO A 344 -12.29 -3.44 5.90
C PRO A 344 -12.56 -4.93 6.08
N VAL A 345 -12.75 -5.63 4.96
CA VAL A 345 -13.00 -7.08 4.90
C VAL A 345 -11.92 -7.93 5.58
N THR A 346 -10.72 -7.36 5.75
CA THR A 346 -9.60 -8.02 6.45
C THR A 346 -9.67 -7.90 7.97
N SER A 347 -10.51 -7.03 8.53
CA SER A 347 -10.52 -6.73 9.96
C SER A 347 -10.76 -7.97 10.81
N THR A 348 -11.76 -8.79 10.48
CA THR A 348 -12.06 -10.02 11.22
C THR A 348 -10.86 -10.95 11.28
N ARG A 349 -10.22 -11.20 10.13
CA ARG A 349 -9.07 -12.10 10.04
C ARG A 349 -7.84 -11.52 10.74
N MET A 350 -7.58 -10.23 10.59
CA MET A 350 -6.47 -9.57 11.29
C MET A 350 -6.67 -9.57 12.81
N ASN A 351 -7.90 -9.35 13.29
CA ASN A 351 -8.21 -9.43 14.72
C ASN A 351 -7.91 -10.83 15.26
N GLU A 352 -8.30 -11.89 14.54
CA GLU A 352 -7.99 -13.27 14.90
C GLU A 352 -6.49 -13.53 14.96
N ILE A 353 -5.74 -13.10 13.93
CA ILE A 353 -4.29 -13.25 13.86
C ILE A 353 -3.60 -12.54 15.03
N ILE A 354 -3.97 -11.29 15.31
CA ILE A 354 -3.36 -10.50 16.39
C ILE A 354 -3.69 -11.10 17.76
N ARG A 355 -4.90 -11.63 17.98
CA ARG A 355 -5.24 -12.34 19.24
C ARG A 355 -4.40 -13.59 19.42
N HIS A 356 -4.12 -14.32 18.34
CA HIS A 356 -3.39 -15.59 18.41
C HIS A 356 -1.88 -15.39 18.53
N GLN A 357 -1.29 -14.51 17.73
CA GLN A 357 0.17 -14.35 17.65
C GLN A 357 0.68 -13.16 18.47
N GLY A 358 -0.19 -12.27 18.92
CA GLY A 358 0.17 -11.06 19.63
C GLY A 358 0.41 -9.85 18.72
N GLY A 359 0.71 -8.72 19.36
CA GLY A 359 0.76 -7.40 18.74
C GLY A 359 -0.40 -6.52 19.21
N GLY A 360 -0.95 -5.67 18.33
CA GLY A 360 -2.03 -4.75 18.72
C GLY A 360 -2.25 -3.65 17.70
N GLY A 361 -2.59 -2.46 18.17
CA GLY A 361 -2.61 -1.29 17.31
C GLY A 361 -2.71 0.03 18.06
N ILE A 362 -2.42 1.09 17.34
CA ILE A 362 -2.46 2.48 17.81
C ILE A 362 -3.02 3.40 16.72
N VAL A 363 -3.66 4.46 17.15
CA VAL A 363 -4.11 5.56 16.31
C VAL A 363 -3.21 6.76 16.60
N VAL A 364 -2.73 7.40 15.54
CA VAL A 364 -1.89 8.61 15.62
C VAL A 364 -2.63 9.84 15.12
N SER A 365 -2.24 11.00 15.63
CA SER A 365 -2.72 12.30 15.18
C SER A 365 -1.67 13.04 14.33
N LEU A 366 -2.11 14.09 13.63
CA LEU A 366 -1.24 15.05 12.96
C LEU A 366 -0.37 15.77 13.99
N ALA A 367 -0.92 16.13 15.16
CA ALA A 367 -0.15 16.75 16.24
C ALA A 367 1.03 15.86 16.67
N GLU A 368 0.78 14.57 16.91
CA GLU A 368 1.82 13.61 17.27
C GLU A 368 2.84 13.40 16.14
N CYS A 369 2.36 13.33 14.89
CA CYS A 369 3.23 13.19 13.73
C CYS A 369 4.15 14.40 13.56
N LEU A 370 3.64 15.63 13.75
CA LEU A 370 4.43 16.86 13.68
C LEU A 370 5.43 16.96 14.83
N ASP A 371 5.03 16.59 16.05
CA ASP A 371 5.93 16.57 17.22
C ASP A 371 7.12 15.62 16.99
N ARG A 372 6.90 14.46 16.36
CA ARG A 372 7.95 13.49 16.04
C ARG A 372 8.74 13.83 14.77
N TYR A 373 8.18 14.64 13.88
CA TYR A 373 8.70 14.86 12.52
C TYR A 373 10.20 15.21 12.45
N PRO A 374 10.74 16.13 13.28
CA PRO A 374 12.17 16.46 13.23
C PRO A 374 13.08 15.29 13.58
N TYR A 375 12.66 14.42 14.50
CA TYR A 375 13.39 13.20 14.86
C TYR A 375 13.30 12.17 13.72
N LEU A 376 12.09 11.92 13.21
CA LEU A 376 11.87 10.97 12.12
C LEU A 376 12.65 11.34 10.85
N ARG A 377 12.74 12.63 10.51
CA ARG A 377 13.54 13.10 9.38
C ARG A 377 15.02 12.74 9.53
N ARG A 378 15.60 12.87 10.72
CA ARG A 378 17.00 12.48 10.97
C ARG A 378 17.17 10.97 10.93
N LEU A 379 16.24 10.24 11.52
CA LEU A 379 16.24 8.78 11.56
C LEU A 379 16.22 8.19 10.14
N LEU A 380 15.35 8.71 9.28
CA LEU A 380 15.17 8.24 7.90
C LEU A 380 16.28 8.70 6.95
N ALA A 381 16.87 9.87 7.17
CA ALA A 381 18.01 10.34 6.37
C ALA A 381 19.23 9.41 6.47
N ALA A 382 19.40 8.69 7.59
CA ALA A 382 20.49 7.72 7.77
C ALA A 382 20.36 6.47 6.86
N VAL A 383 19.18 6.26 6.26
CA VAL A 383 18.88 5.14 5.36
C VAL A 383 18.39 5.62 4.00
N ASP A 384 18.82 6.82 3.59
CA ASP A 384 18.54 7.45 2.31
C ASP A 384 17.04 7.66 2.00
N VAL A 385 16.21 7.80 3.04
CA VAL A 385 14.79 8.17 2.90
C VAL A 385 14.61 9.64 3.29
N GLU A 386 14.38 10.47 2.28
CA GLU A 386 14.20 11.92 2.47
C GLU A 386 12.76 12.28 2.88
N LEU A 387 12.64 13.04 3.98
CA LEU A 387 11.43 13.79 4.32
C LEU A 387 11.68 15.29 4.10
N PRO A 388 10.73 16.04 3.49
CA PRO A 388 10.91 17.47 3.24
C PRO A 388 11.06 18.24 4.55
N ALA A 389 11.83 19.34 4.53
CA ALA A 389 12.01 20.19 5.71
C ALA A 389 10.69 20.79 6.22
N ASP A 390 9.81 21.19 5.29
CA ASP A 390 8.45 21.63 5.59
C ASP A 390 7.48 20.43 5.47
N PRO A 391 6.89 19.94 6.59
CA PRO A 391 5.97 18.80 6.56
C PRO A 391 4.73 19.05 5.69
N ARG A 392 4.37 20.32 5.41
CA ARG A 392 3.25 20.66 4.52
C ARG A 392 3.52 20.27 3.06
N GLN A 393 4.76 19.95 2.70
CA GLN A 393 5.12 19.46 1.37
C GLN A 393 4.97 17.95 1.24
N LEU A 394 4.84 17.21 2.35
CA LEU A 394 4.62 15.77 2.33
C LEU A 394 3.24 15.46 1.71
N ARG A 395 3.18 14.43 0.88
CA ARG A 395 1.96 14.01 0.16
C ARG A 395 1.53 12.59 0.51
N GLU A 396 2.43 11.80 1.08
CA GLU A 396 2.18 10.45 1.55
C GLU A 396 2.70 10.30 2.98
N TRP A 397 1.77 10.18 3.93
CA TRP A 397 2.06 10.20 5.36
C TRP A 397 2.28 8.80 5.96
N SER A 398 2.05 7.71 5.23
CA SER A 398 2.05 6.36 5.82
C SER A 398 3.34 5.99 6.56
N LEU A 399 4.53 6.35 6.05
CA LEU A 399 5.78 6.09 6.78
C LEU A 399 5.90 6.92 8.08
N VAL A 400 5.53 8.21 8.03
CA VAL A 400 5.55 9.09 9.21
C VAL A 400 4.57 8.58 10.26
N MET A 401 3.37 8.18 9.83
CA MET A 401 2.37 7.55 10.70
C MET A 401 2.93 6.28 11.33
N ALA A 402 3.47 5.35 10.55
CA ALA A 402 3.98 4.08 11.03
C ALA A 402 5.06 4.27 12.12
N LEU A 403 6.05 5.12 11.85
CA LEU A 403 7.11 5.40 12.82
C LEU A 403 6.59 6.15 14.05
N THR A 404 5.73 7.15 13.88
CA THR A 404 5.09 7.86 15.01
C THR A 404 4.33 6.88 15.89
N GLY A 405 3.55 5.98 15.28
CA GLY A 405 2.79 4.95 15.99
C GLY A 405 3.68 4.00 16.76
N VAL A 406 4.79 3.54 16.16
CA VAL A 406 5.77 2.67 16.83
C VAL A 406 6.40 3.38 18.03
N LEU A 407 6.91 4.60 17.86
CA LEU A 407 7.55 5.35 18.95
C LEU A 407 6.57 5.65 20.09
N ASN A 408 5.34 6.06 19.74
CA ASN A 408 4.30 6.31 20.74
C ASN A 408 3.88 5.00 21.44
N ALA A 409 3.81 3.88 20.73
CA ALA A 409 3.47 2.59 21.33
C ALA A 409 4.55 2.11 22.30
N LEU A 410 5.82 2.30 21.96
CA LEU A 410 6.95 2.02 22.86
C LEU A 410 6.90 2.91 24.11
N ASP A 411 6.73 4.22 23.94
CA ASP A 411 6.64 5.16 25.08
C ASP A 411 5.44 4.88 26.00
N ARG A 412 4.36 4.32 25.46
CA ARG A 412 3.12 3.99 26.19
C ARG A 412 3.07 2.56 26.71
N GLY A 413 4.12 1.76 26.50
CA GLY A 413 4.15 0.34 26.88
C GLY A 413 3.10 -0.52 26.18
N LEU A 414 2.67 -0.12 24.97
CA LEU A 414 1.73 -0.88 24.13
C LEU A 414 2.43 -1.88 23.21
N LEU A 415 3.73 -1.73 23.04
CA LEU A 415 4.58 -2.58 22.22
C LEU A 415 5.80 -2.96 23.05
N ASP A 416 6.14 -4.23 23.04
CA ASP A 416 7.35 -4.79 23.64
C ASP A 416 8.11 -5.63 22.61
N GLY A 417 9.30 -6.10 22.96
CA GLY A 417 10.06 -7.09 22.19
C GLY A 417 11.39 -6.57 21.64
N PRO A 418 12.24 -7.49 21.15
CA PRO A 418 13.62 -7.16 20.81
C PRO A 418 13.75 -6.42 19.46
N GLU A 419 12.76 -6.55 18.56
CA GLU A 419 12.79 -5.94 17.24
C GLU A 419 11.38 -5.52 16.77
N VAL A 420 11.30 -4.31 16.20
CA VAL A 420 10.17 -3.84 15.39
C VAL A 420 10.61 -3.65 13.95
N LEU A 421 9.99 -4.40 13.05
CA LEU A 421 10.12 -4.23 11.62
C LEU A 421 9.01 -3.30 11.12
N VAL A 422 9.39 -2.06 10.78
CA VAL A 422 8.47 -1.01 10.32
C VAL A 422 8.30 -1.11 8.82
N HIS A 423 7.07 -1.33 8.35
CA HIS A 423 6.76 -1.42 6.93
C HIS A 423 6.69 -0.03 6.30
N GLY A 424 7.73 0.35 5.56
CA GLY A 424 7.76 1.56 4.75
C GLY A 424 6.90 1.41 3.50
N SER A 425 5.61 1.76 3.61
CA SER A 425 4.64 1.54 2.52
C SER A 425 4.39 2.72 1.59
N GLY A 426 4.91 3.89 1.95
CA GLY A 426 4.79 5.10 1.13
C GLY A 426 5.44 6.31 1.78
N SER A 427 6.17 7.07 0.98
CA SER A 427 6.68 8.39 1.36
C SER A 427 7.13 9.17 0.12
N TYR A 428 6.50 10.31 -0.11
CA TYR A 428 6.90 11.25 -1.16
C TYR A 428 6.38 12.65 -0.86
N HIS A 429 7.07 13.66 -1.39
CA HIS A 429 6.68 15.06 -1.31
C HIS A 429 6.46 15.66 -2.70
N ALA A 430 5.95 16.88 -2.73
CA ALA A 430 5.57 17.59 -3.97
C ALA A 430 6.71 17.77 -4.99
N GLY A 431 7.98 17.59 -4.60
CA GLY A 431 9.13 17.67 -5.49
C GLY A 431 9.42 16.39 -6.27
N HIS A 432 8.84 15.26 -5.88
CA HIS A 432 9.10 13.96 -6.53
C HIS A 432 8.26 13.72 -7.78
N TYR A 433 7.15 14.44 -7.95
CA TYR A 433 6.19 14.17 -9.02
C TYR A 433 5.42 15.42 -9.40
N ARG A 434 4.71 15.33 -10.52
CA ARG A 434 3.73 16.33 -10.94
C ARG A 434 2.34 15.70 -10.97
N PRO A 435 1.32 16.31 -10.35
CA PRO A 435 -0.06 15.86 -10.50
C PRO A 435 -0.60 16.12 -11.91
N PRO A 436 -1.62 15.38 -12.38
CA PRO A 436 -2.31 15.68 -13.63
C PRO A 436 -2.88 17.10 -13.64
N GLU A 437 -2.84 17.73 -14.80
CA GLU A 437 -3.52 19.00 -15.05
C GLU A 437 -5.03 18.79 -15.30
N SER A 438 -5.82 19.85 -15.19
CA SER A 438 -7.28 19.79 -15.34
C SER A 438 -7.73 19.20 -16.68
N HIS A 439 -7.03 19.52 -17.77
CA HIS A 439 -7.34 19.00 -19.10
C HIS A 439 -6.96 17.51 -19.28
N GLN A 440 -6.13 16.97 -18.39
CA GLN A 440 -5.64 15.60 -18.41
C GLN A 440 -6.55 14.63 -17.64
N VAL A 441 -7.52 15.15 -16.89
CA VAL A 441 -8.54 14.36 -16.19
C VAL A 441 -9.88 14.42 -16.92
N ARG A 442 -10.75 13.45 -16.64
CA ARG A 442 -12.10 13.35 -17.20
C ARG A 442 -13.12 13.38 -16.05
N PRO A 443 -13.87 14.48 -15.87
CA PRO A 443 -14.91 14.51 -14.86
C PRO A 443 -16.01 13.50 -15.22
N VAL A 444 -16.48 12.76 -14.21
CA VAL A 444 -17.61 11.82 -14.34
C VAL A 444 -18.60 12.06 -13.21
N THR A 445 -19.88 12.22 -13.55
CA THR A 445 -20.96 12.48 -12.59
C THR A 445 -21.69 11.20 -12.18
N GLY A 446 -21.64 10.16 -13.00
CA GLY A 446 -22.40 8.93 -12.76
C GLY A 446 -21.97 7.75 -13.64
N TYR A 447 -22.84 6.75 -13.65
CA TYR A 447 -22.67 5.50 -14.40
C TYR A 447 -22.51 5.74 -15.90
N GLU A 448 -23.40 6.54 -16.49
CA GLU A 448 -23.43 6.79 -17.94
C GLU A 448 -22.13 7.44 -18.43
N ASP A 449 -21.66 8.49 -17.75
CA ASP A 449 -20.39 9.15 -18.09
C ASP A 449 -19.19 8.18 -18.04
N LEU A 450 -19.13 7.32 -17.01
CA LEU A 450 -18.04 6.36 -16.89
C LEU A 450 -18.15 5.25 -17.93
N ARG A 451 -19.36 4.75 -18.21
CA ARG A 451 -19.62 3.78 -19.28
C ARG A 451 -19.13 4.34 -20.61
N ASP A 452 -19.56 5.54 -20.97
CA ASP A 452 -19.22 6.16 -22.25
C ASP A 452 -17.71 6.39 -22.38
N LEU A 453 -17.06 6.82 -21.29
CA LEU A 453 -15.60 6.94 -21.23
C LEU A 453 -14.88 5.60 -21.42
N VAL A 454 -15.38 4.52 -20.80
CA VAL A 454 -14.81 3.16 -20.96
C VAL A 454 -14.94 2.69 -22.41
N HIS A 455 -16.10 2.87 -23.04
CA HIS A 455 -16.28 2.51 -24.45
C HIS A 455 -15.40 3.35 -25.38
N ALA A 456 -15.23 4.65 -25.12
CA ALA A 456 -14.34 5.51 -25.90
C ALA A 456 -12.88 5.08 -25.79
N ALA A 457 -12.42 4.73 -24.57
CA ALA A 457 -11.09 4.19 -24.35
C ALA A 457 -10.88 2.80 -24.98
N ALA A 458 -11.96 2.05 -25.19
CA ALA A 458 -11.93 0.73 -25.83
C ALA A 458 -11.89 0.81 -27.36
N SER A 459 -12.56 1.80 -27.96
CA SER A 459 -12.52 2.03 -29.41
C SER A 459 -11.22 2.65 -29.91
N GLY A 460 -10.55 3.40 -29.01
CA GLY A 460 -9.40 4.23 -29.33
C GLY A 460 -8.19 3.42 -29.71
#